data_AF-A0A420BF15-F1
#
_entry.id   AF-A0A420BF15-F1
#
_cell.length_a   1.000
_cell.length_b   1.000
_cell.length_c   1.000
_cell.angle_alpha   90.00
_cell.angle_beta   90.00
_cell.angle_gamma   90.00
#
_symmetry.space_group_name_H-M   'P 1'
#
loop_
_entity.id
_entity.type
_entity.pdbx_description
1 polymer ?
#
loop_
_entity_poly.entity_id
_entity_poly.type
_entity_poly.pdbx_seq_one_letter_code
_entity_poly.pdbx_strand_id
1 'polypeptide(L)'
;MRLIFIILFSISLVYGQSDKNLTVGYGDRYDSLPKINFKTAAAENYEKAFSANTVVDIRPAVEKKNFVIPIGKGKLKFKKYDSSAGQGDGFQGWEYNGYFPQLKMHILVSHSVAESLGFSDLVLLDSIEGSQHRIASVGDGAVEIPIPSPDARFLAYYYNEVYAPNSCFIGILDVRKGTPFRIRLSENSSFQTENWAVENIRWIDQNTIIVKAYTLKKVDNERSKQFTYYTAELNNKINIK
;
A
#
# COMPACT_ATOMS: atom_id res chain seq x y z
N MET A 1 58.78 -37.90 -0.59
CA MET A 1 57.34 -37.75 -0.89
C MET A 1 56.76 -36.65 -0.02
N ARG A 2 56.41 -35.49 -0.58
CA ARG A 2 55.69 -34.42 0.12
C ARG A 2 54.32 -34.30 -0.54
N LEU A 3 53.28 -34.63 0.22
CA LEU A 3 51.89 -34.56 -0.21
C LEU A 3 51.43 -33.10 -0.05
N ILE A 4 51.11 -32.43 -1.16
CA ILE A 4 50.51 -31.09 -1.16
C ILE A 4 48.99 -31.28 -1.14
N PHE A 5 48.34 -30.91 -0.04
CA PHE A 5 46.88 -30.81 0.03
C PHE A 5 46.44 -29.48 -0.59
N ILE A 6 45.78 -29.56 -1.76
CA ILE A 6 45.09 -28.43 -2.37
C ILE A 6 43.71 -28.34 -1.72
N ILE A 7 43.51 -27.34 -0.86
CA ILE A 7 42.20 -26.99 -0.32
C ILE A 7 41.48 -26.14 -1.38
N LEU A 8 40.64 -26.78 -2.18
CA LEU A 8 39.65 -26.10 -3.02
C LEU A 8 38.58 -25.50 -2.10
N PHE A 9 38.70 -24.20 -1.83
CA PHE A 9 37.61 -23.41 -1.27
C PHE A 9 36.51 -23.30 -2.33
N SER A 10 35.51 -24.18 -2.21
CA SER A 10 34.21 -24.01 -2.85
C SER A 10 33.56 -22.78 -2.23
N ILE A 11 33.76 -21.61 -2.84
CA ILE A 11 32.95 -20.44 -2.54
C ILE A 11 31.56 -20.76 -3.09
N SER A 12 30.72 -21.36 -2.24
CA SER A 12 29.28 -21.36 -2.46
C SER A 12 28.86 -19.90 -2.48
N LEU A 13 28.71 -19.36 -3.70
CA LEU A 13 27.89 -18.18 -3.94
C LEU A 13 26.50 -18.54 -3.45
N VAL A 14 26.24 -18.22 -2.18
CA VAL A 14 24.89 -18.12 -1.65
C VAL A 14 24.25 -16.96 -2.41
N TYR A 15 23.68 -17.27 -3.57
CA TYR A 15 22.60 -16.48 -4.13
C TYR A 15 21.49 -16.53 -3.09
N GLY A 16 21.51 -15.60 -2.14
CA GLY A 16 20.31 -15.29 -1.38
C GLY A 16 19.24 -15.00 -2.43
N GLN A 17 18.24 -15.87 -2.52
CA GLN A 17 17.01 -15.55 -3.23
C GLN A 17 16.50 -14.28 -2.56
N SER A 18 16.78 -13.13 -3.17
CA SER A 18 16.09 -11.89 -2.86
C SER A 18 14.62 -12.21 -3.11
N ASP A 19 13.84 -12.37 -2.05
CA ASP A 19 12.39 -12.49 -2.16
C ASP A 19 11.92 -11.33 -3.02
N LYS A 20 11.44 -11.67 -4.22
CA LYS A 20 10.95 -10.68 -5.18
C LYS A 20 9.64 -10.04 -4.71
N ASN A 21 9.07 -10.57 -3.62
CA ASN A 21 7.82 -10.14 -3.03
C ASN A 21 8.08 -9.83 -1.55
N LEU A 22 7.76 -8.61 -1.13
CA LEU A 22 7.94 -8.17 0.25
C LEU A 22 6.63 -7.58 0.76
N THR A 23 6.17 -8.07 1.90
CA THR A 23 4.95 -7.56 2.51
C THR A 23 5.30 -6.59 3.64
N VAL A 24 4.68 -5.41 3.58
CA VAL A 24 4.57 -4.44 4.65
C VAL A 24 3.10 -4.31 5.02
N GLY A 25 2.81 -3.70 6.15
CA GLY A 25 1.46 -3.34 6.53
C GLY A 25 0.77 -4.35 7.46
N TYR A 26 1.53 -5.24 8.11
CA TYR A 26 0.91 -6.24 8.99
C TYR A 26 0.36 -5.58 10.26
N GLY A 27 -0.91 -5.85 10.58
CA GLY A 27 -1.60 -5.23 11.73
C GLY A 27 -0.87 -5.42 13.07
N ASP A 28 -0.30 -6.61 13.31
CA ASP A 28 0.46 -6.94 14.52
C ASP A 28 1.73 -6.08 14.69
N ARG A 29 2.39 -5.71 13.59
CA ARG A 29 3.54 -4.81 13.61
C ARG A 29 3.12 -3.39 13.96
N TYR A 30 1.96 -2.95 13.46
CA TYR A 30 1.45 -1.61 13.70
C TYR A 30 1.06 -1.31 15.14
N ASP A 31 0.78 -2.32 15.95
CA ASP A 31 0.57 -2.14 17.39
C ASP A 31 1.83 -1.63 18.09
N SER A 32 3.00 -1.98 17.58
CA SER A 32 4.29 -1.57 18.13
C SER A 32 4.82 -0.23 17.60
N LEU A 33 4.18 0.33 16.56
CA LEU A 33 4.64 1.56 15.90
C LEU A 33 4.17 2.84 16.61
N PRO A 34 4.88 3.97 16.41
CA PRO A 34 4.38 5.28 16.78
C PRO A 34 2.95 5.52 16.28
N LYS A 35 2.08 5.97 17.17
CA LYS A 35 0.69 6.29 16.82
C LYS A 35 0.59 7.71 16.28
N ILE A 36 -0.15 7.88 15.18
CA ILE A 36 -0.42 9.19 14.58
C ILE A 36 -1.40 9.94 15.49
N ASN A 37 -1.07 11.19 15.83
CA ASN A 37 -1.91 12.01 16.69
C ASN A 37 -2.70 13.03 15.87
N PHE A 38 -4.00 12.79 15.72
CA PHE A 38 -4.90 13.66 14.96
C PHE A 38 -5.50 14.77 15.82
N LYS A 39 -5.57 15.97 15.23
CA LYS A 39 -6.28 17.13 15.78
C LYS A 39 -7.34 17.59 14.79
N THR A 40 -8.49 18.03 15.27
CA THR A 40 -9.54 18.60 14.42
C THR A 40 -8.99 19.79 13.62
N ALA A 41 -9.43 19.90 12.38
CA ALA A 41 -9.04 20.94 11.45
C ALA A 41 -10.26 21.56 10.76
N ALA A 42 -10.04 22.74 10.17
CA ALA A 42 -11.04 23.43 9.37
C ALA A 42 -11.10 22.85 7.95
N ALA A 43 -12.28 22.84 7.32
CA ALA A 43 -12.48 22.30 5.97
C ALA A 43 -11.65 23.05 4.92
N GLU A 44 -11.45 24.35 5.13
CA GLU A 44 -10.69 25.23 4.25
C GLU A 44 -9.22 24.81 4.14
N ASN A 45 -8.67 24.19 5.18
CA ASN A 45 -7.31 23.65 5.15
C ASN A 45 -7.22 22.45 4.19
N TYR A 46 -8.27 21.64 4.12
CA TYR A 46 -8.33 20.48 3.23
C TYR A 46 -8.41 20.90 1.76
N GLU A 47 -9.19 21.95 1.47
CA GLU A 47 -9.31 22.47 0.10
C GLU A 47 -8.03 23.16 -0.39
N LYS A 48 -7.23 23.73 0.52
CA LYS A 48 -5.92 24.32 0.19
C LYS A 48 -4.79 23.29 0.15
N ALA A 49 -4.98 22.11 0.73
CA ALA A 49 -3.96 21.08 0.82
C ALA A 49 -3.56 20.56 -0.57
N PHE A 50 -2.33 20.08 -0.67
CA PHE A 50 -1.81 19.51 -1.90
C PHE A 50 -2.61 18.26 -2.29
N SER A 51 -3.21 18.35 -3.47
CA SER A 51 -3.93 17.25 -4.11
C SER A 51 -3.19 16.89 -5.39
N ALA A 52 -2.10 16.14 -5.28
CA ALA A 52 -1.57 15.53 -6.49
C ALA A 52 -2.38 14.29 -6.84
N ASN A 53 -2.99 14.31 -8.02
CA ASN A 53 -3.26 13.08 -8.76
C ASN A 53 -1.91 12.52 -9.21
N THR A 54 -1.20 11.86 -8.29
CA THR A 54 0.12 11.25 -8.55
C THR A 54 0.02 9.93 -9.30
N VAL A 55 -1.19 9.38 -9.44
CA VAL A 55 -1.44 8.14 -10.17
C VAL A 55 -1.78 8.47 -11.62
N VAL A 56 -1.04 7.87 -12.55
CA VAL A 56 -1.31 7.95 -13.98
C VAL A 56 -1.97 6.65 -14.44
N ASP A 57 -3.09 6.77 -15.18
CA ASP A 57 -3.69 5.63 -15.86
C ASP A 57 -2.85 5.26 -17.09
N ILE A 58 -1.93 4.30 -16.92
CA ILE A 58 -1.21 3.66 -18.02
C ILE A 58 -1.87 2.31 -18.28
N ARG A 59 -2.89 2.29 -19.14
CA ARG A 59 -3.63 1.07 -19.44
C ARG A 59 -2.70 -0.03 -19.97
N PRO A 60 -2.59 -1.18 -19.30
CA PRO A 60 -1.75 -2.27 -19.76
C PRO A 60 -2.35 -2.91 -21.02
N ALA A 61 -1.48 -3.49 -21.84
CA ALA A 61 -1.94 -4.29 -22.98
C ALA A 61 -2.72 -5.51 -22.48
N VAL A 62 -3.77 -5.91 -23.21
CA VAL A 62 -4.61 -7.05 -22.83
C VAL A 62 -4.41 -8.21 -23.81
N GLU A 63 -4.09 -9.38 -23.29
CA GLU A 63 -3.94 -10.63 -24.03
C GLU A 63 -4.91 -11.68 -23.46
N LYS A 64 -6.05 -11.88 -24.13
CA LYS A 64 -7.13 -12.78 -23.67
C LYS A 64 -7.60 -12.39 -22.26
N LYS A 65 -7.44 -13.29 -21.28
CA LYS A 65 -7.80 -13.11 -19.87
C LYS A 65 -6.66 -12.50 -19.03
N ASN A 66 -5.58 -12.04 -19.66
CA ASN A 66 -4.44 -11.46 -18.95
C ASN A 66 -4.25 -10.00 -19.37
N PHE A 67 -3.72 -9.19 -18.45
CA PHE A 67 -3.05 -7.96 -18.82
C PHE A 67 -1.53 -8.14 -18.75
N VAL A 68 -0.81 -7.34 -19.53
CA VAL A 68 0.63 -7.42 -19.69
C VAL A 68 1.25 -6.07 -19.34
N ILE A 69 2.15 -6.09 -18.37
CA ILE A 69 2.90 -4.91 -17.94
C ILE A 69 4.34 -5.02 -18.46
N PRO A 70 4.81 -4.06 -19.25
CA PRO A 70 6.22 -3.97 -19.58
C PRO A 70 7.02 -3.55 -18.34
N ILE A 71 8.15 -4.21 -18.13
CA ILE A 71 9.14 -3.84 -17.12
C ILE A 71 10.52 -3.73 -17.78
N GLY A 72 11.50 -3.12 -17.11
CA GLY A 72 12.85 -2.96 -17.64
C GLY A 72 13.50 -4.29 -18.09
N LYS A 73 13.14 -5.40 -17.42
CA LYS A 73 13.61 -6.76 -17.72
C LYS A 73 12.70 -7.59 -18.64
N GLY A 74 11.72 -6.98 -19.30
CA GLY A 74 10.82 -7.67 -20.23
C GLY A 74 9.34 -7.36 -19.98
N LYS A 75 8.52 -8.38 -19.79
CA LYS A 75 7.07 -8.23 -19.59
C LYS A 75 6.57 -9.21 -18.54
N LEU A 76 5.66 -8.77 -17.68
CA LEU A 76 4.95 -9.62 -16.73
C LEU A 76 3.50 -9.76 -17.17
N LYS A 77 2.95 -10.98 -17.04
CA LYS A 77 1.56 -11.29 -17.38
C LYS A 77 0.78 -11.58 -16.11
N PHE A 78 -0.38 -10.98 -15.98
CA PHE A 78 -1.26 -11.13 -14.83
C PHE A 78 -2.65 -11.54 -15.28
N LYS A 79 -3.20 -12.58 -14.67
CA LYS A 79 -4.58 -13.00 -14.90
C LYS A 79 -5.51 -11.92 -14.36
N LYS A 80 -6.37 -11.38 -15.23
CA LYS A 80 -7.37 -10.38 -14.85
C LYS A 80 -8.30 -10.95 -13.77
N TYR A 81 -8.60 -10.12 -12.78
CA TYR A 81 -9.72 -10.35 -11.89
C TYR A 81 -11.02 -10.34 -12.68
N ASP A 82 -11.93 -11.22 -12.29
CA ASP A 82 -13.26 -11.35 -12.88
C ASP A 82 -14.25 -11.38 -11.71
N SER A 83 -15.01 -10.30 -11.56
CA SER A 83 -15.95 -10.09 -10.47
C SER A 83 -17.25 -10.89 -10.63
N SER A 84 -17.35 -11.80 -11.61
CA SER A 84 -18.51 -12.66 -11.76
C SER A 84 -18.72 -13.54 -10.52
N ALA A 85 -19.99 -13.69 -10.12
CA ALA A 85 -20.36 -14.54 -9.01
C ALA A 85 -19.94 -16.00 -9.27
N GLY A 86 -19.36 -16.65 -8.25
CA GLY A 86 -18.96 -18.06 -8.31
C GLY A 86 -17.47 -18.34 -8.48
N GLN A 87 -16.58 -17.39 -8.15
CA GLN A 87 -15.16 -17.72 -7.98
C GLN A 87 -15.01 -18.65 -6.77
N GLY A 88 -14.70 -19.92 -7.03
CA GLY A 88 -14.48 -20.91 -5.97
C GLY A 88 -13.12 -20.76 -5.29
N ASP A 89 -12.92 -21.55 -4.24
CA ASP A 89 -11.66 -21.61 -3.51
C ASP A 89 -10.45 -21.84 -4.42
N GLY A 90 -9.36 -21.14 -4.11
CA GLY A 90 -8.14 -21.16 -4.90
C GLY A 90 -8.16 -20.21 -6.10
N PHE A 91 -9.24 -19.46 -6.32
CA PHE A 91 -9.22 -18.38 -7.30
C PHE A 91 -8.17 -17.33 -6.93
N GLN A 92 -7.43 -16.88 -7.95
CA GLN A 92 -6.52 -15.74 -7.89
C GLN A 92 -6.67 -14.90 -9.17
N GLY A 93 -6.67 -13.58 -9.01
CA GLY A 93 -6.79 -12.61 -10.09
C GLY A 93 -6.21 -11.26 -9.69
N TRP A 94 -6.03 -10.40 -10.68
CA TRP A 94 -5.38 -9.10 -10.50
C TRP A 94 -6.17 -7.98 -11.16
N GLU A 95 -6.19 -6.83 -10.51
CA GLU A 95 -6.66 -5.57 -11.07
C GLU A 95 -5.48 -4.60 -11.21
N TYR A 96 -5.51 -3.80 -12.27
CA TYR A 96 -4.53 -2.75 -12.51
C TYR A 96 -5.13 -1.40 -12.17
N ASN A 97 -4.50 -0.67 -11.25
CA ASN A 97 -5.03 0.57 -10.69
C ASN A 97 -4.16 1.80 -11.02
N GLY A 98 -3.19 1.67 -11.92
CA GLY A 98 -2.41 2.79 -12.44
C GLY A 98 -0.91 2.69 -12.17
N TYR A 99 -0.23 3.83 -12.26
CA TYR A 99 1.22 3.95 -12.13
C TYR A 99 1.58 5.15 -11.27
N PHE A 100 2.54 4.97 -10.34
CA PHE A 100 3.20 6.04 -9.59
C PHE A 100 4.51 6.43 -10.27
N PRO A 101 4.58 7.58 -10.99
CA PRO A 101 5.80 8.00 -11.67
C PRO A 101 6.95 8.32 -10.71
N GLN A 102 6.63 8.92 -9.56
CA GLN A 102 7.64 9.32 -8.56
C GLN A 102 8.36 8.10 -7.95
N LEU A 103 7.66 6.96 -7.84
CA LEU A 103 8.22 5.70 -7.32
C LEU A 103 8.67 4.75 -8.42
N LYS A 104 8.30 5.03 -9.68
CA LYS A 104 8.44 4.13 -10.83
C LYS A 104 7.80 2.77 -10.58
N MET A 105 6.58 2.76 -10.02
CA MET A 105 5.87 1.53 -9.65
C MET A 105 4.47 1.47 -10.26
N HIS A 106 4.08 0.31 -10.76
CA HIS A 106 2.70 0.01 -11.11
C HIS A 106 1.90 -0.32 -9.85
N ILE A 107 0.63 0.02 -9.84
CA ILE A 107 -0.30 -0.21 -8.74
C ILE A 107 -1.25 -1.32 -9.16
N LEU A 108 -1.27 -2.38 -8.37
CA LEU A 108 -2.08 -3.56 -8.59
C LEU A 108 -2.91 -3.85 -7.35
N VAL A 109 -4.03 -4.53 -7.53
CA VAL A 109 -4.71 -5.24 -6.43
C VAL A 109 -4.74 -6.71 -6.77
N SER A 110 -4.19 -7.55 -5.89
CA SER A 110 -4.36 -8.99 -5.98
C SER A 110 -5.61 -9.40 -5.24
N HIS A 111 -6.43 -10.21 -5.87
CA HIS A 111 -7.64 -10.80 -5.31
C HIS A 111 -7.46 -12.30 -5.21
N SER A 112 -7.90 -12.89 -4.11
CA SER A 112 -7.89 -14.34 -3.89
C SER A 112 -9.13 -14.80 -3.15
N VAL A 113 -9.49 -16.07 -3.32
CA VAL A 113 -10.57 -16.71 -2.55
C VAL A 113 -10.02 -17.92 -1.81
N ALA A 114 -10.25 -17.97 -0.50
CA ALA A 114 -9.94 -19.10 0.34
C ALA A 114 -11.04 -19.29 1.39
N GLU A 115 -11.44 -20.53 1.64
CA GLU A 115 -12.49 -20.86 2.60
C GLU A 115 -13.81 -20.11 2.32
N SER A 116 -14.14 -19.93 1.04
CA SER A 116 -15.28 -19.14 0.55
C SER A 116 -15.27 -17.66 0.94
N LEU A 117 -14.14 -17.16 1.45
CA LEU A 117 -13.89 -15.75 1.77
C LEU A 117 -12.99 -15.12 0.70
N GLY A 118 -13.33 -13.89 0.31
CA GLY A 118 -12.54 -13.09 -0.61
C GLY A 118 -11.51 -12.25 0.15
N PHE A 119 -10.27 -12.28 -0.31
CA PHE A 119 -9.16 -11.50 0.23
C PHE A 119 -8.52 -10.66 -0.86
N SER A 120 -8.19 -9.42 -0.54
CA SER A 120 -7.49 -8.54 -1.47
C SER A 120 -6.34 -7.79 -0.81
N ASP A 121 -5.23 -7.67 -1.54
CA ASP A 121 -4.07 -6.89 -1.12
C ASP A 121 -3.68 -5.87 -2.19
N LEU A 122 -3.20 -4.70 -1.77
CA LEU A 122 -2.58 -3.75 -2.68
C LEU A 122 -1.13 -4.13 -2.93
N VAL A 123 -0.68 -4.05 -4.18
CA VAL A 123 0.67 -4.42 -4.60
C VAL A 123 1.29 -3.32 -5.46
N LEU A 124 2.48 -2.87 -5.05
CA LEU A 124 3.33 -1.94 -5.81
C LEU A 124 4.41 -2.73 -6.55
N LEU A 125 4.34 -2.74 -7.88
CA LEU A 125 5.27 -3.45 -8.75
C LEU A 125 6.33 -2.50 -9.33
N ASP A 126 7.60 -2.71 -8.99
CA ASP A 126 8.73 -1.97 -9.54
C ASP A 126 8.82 -2.15 -11.07
N SER A 127 8.75 -1.04 -11.81
CA SER A 127 8.74 -1.05 -13.28
C SER A 127 10.11 -1.37 -13.91
N ILE A 128 11.20 -1.36 -13.14
CA ILE A 128 12.55 -1.66 -13.63
C ILE A 128 12.85 -3.14 -13.40
N GLU A 129 12.68 -3.59 -12.16
CA GLU A 129 13.13 -4.90 -11.69
C GLU A 129 12.02 -5.96 -11.69
N GLY A 130 10.75 -5.55 -11.67
CA GLY A 130 9.60 -6.44 -11.57
C GLY A 130 9.35 -6.99 -10.15
N SER A 131 10.02 -6.46 -9.14
CA SER A 131 9.82 -6.82 -7.73
C SER A 131 8.56 -6.16 -7.15
N GLN A 132 7.90 -6.82 -6.19
CA GLN A 132 6.57 -6.45 -5.69
C GLN A 132 6.58 -6.16 -4.19
N HIS A 133 6.15 -4.96 -3.81
CA HIS A 133 5.81 -4.66 -2.43
C HIS A 133 4.32 -4.84 -2.23
N ARG A 134 3.93 -5.79 -1.38
CA ARG A 134 2.54 -5.95 -0.94
C ARG A 134 2.31 -5.07 0.28
N ILE A 135 1.21 -4.34 0.30
CA ILE A 135 0.69 -3.69 1.49
C ILE A 135 -0.46 -4.55 1.97
N ALA A 136 -0.21 -5.32 3.02
CA ALA A 136 -1.22 -6.14 3.67
C ALA A 136 -2.33 -5.24 4.19
N SER A 137 -3.57 -5.67 3.98
CA SER A 137 -4.70 -5.06 4.63
C SER A 137 -4.82 -5.55 6.08
N VAL A 138 -5.44 -4.72 6.91
CA VAL A 138 -5.85 -5.11 8.26
C VAL A 138 -7.20 -5.82 8.28
N GLY A 139 -7.90 -5.87 7.14
CA GLY A 139 -9.15 -6.61 6.95
C GLY A 139 -9.16 -7.40 5.63
N ASP A 140 -10.35 -7.80 5.18
CA ASP A 140 -10.50 -8.74 4.05
C ASP A 140 -10.28 -8.06 2.67
N GLY A 141 -10.49 -6.76 2.58
CA GLY A 141 -10.33 -6.00 1.33
C GLY A 141 -8.99 -5.28 1.25
N ALA A 142 -8.54 -4.93 0.05
CA ALA A 142 -7.30 -4.19 -0.13
C ALA A 142 -7.39 -2.80 0.50
N VAL A 143 -6.25 -2.29 0.96
CA VAL A 143 -6.12 -0.88 1.36
C VAL A 143 -6.33 0.04 0.16
N GLU A 144 -6.74 1.26 0.44
CA GLU A 144 -6.88 2.31 -0.58
C GLU A 144 -5.51 2.69 -1.16
N ILE A 145 -5.52 3.20 -2.39
CA ILE A 145 -4.30 3.55 -3.12
C ILE A 145 -3.45 4.54 -2.30
N PRO A 146 -2.19 4.22 -1.97
CA PRO A 146 -1.37 5.09 -1.13
C PRO A 146 -1.13 6.45 -1.76
N ILE A 147 -1.18 7.50 -0.94
CA ILE A 147 -1.01 8.89 -1.37
C ILE A 147 0.39 9.34 -0.99
N PRO A 148 1.29 9.60 -1.95
CA PRO A 148 2.65 10.02 -1.66
C PRO A 148 2.71 11.44 -1.12
N SER A 149 3.63 11.68 -0.19
CA SER A 149 4.01 13.05 0.19
C SER A 149 4.56 13.81 -1.03
N PRO A 150 4.54 15.16 -1.04
CA PRO A 150 5.03 15.95 -2.16
C PRO A 150 6.43 15.59 -2.67
N ASP A 151 7.31 15.13 -1.77
CA ASP A 151 8.68 14.69 -2.07
C ASP A 151 8.84 13.17 -2.21
N ALA A 152 7.74 12.41 -2.10
CA ALA A 152 7.67 10.96 -2.11
C ALA A 152 8.57 10.27 -1.08
N ARG A 153 8.78 10.88 0.09
CA ARG A 153 9.42 10.23 1.26
C ARG A 153 8.44 9.40 2.08
N PHE A 154 7.16 9.71 2.01
CA PHE A 154 6.13 8.98 2.73
C PHE A 154 5.01 8.53 1.78
N LEU A 155 4.35 7.43 2.14
CA LEU A 155 3.09 7.00 1.56
C LEU A 155 2.05 6.91 2.68
N ALA A 156 0.99 7.71 2.59
CA ALA A 156 -0.16 7.57 3.47
C ALA A 156 -1.21 6.68 2.83
N TYR A 157 -1.72 5.69 3.54
CA TYR A 157 -2.79 4.83 3.05
C TYR A 157 -3.81 4.56 4.15
N TYR A 158 -4.99 4.09 3.77
CA TYR A 158 -6.03 3.77 4.74
C TYR A 158 -6.87 2.57 4.31
N TYR A 159 -7.59 2.03 5.28
CA TYR A 159 -8.61 1.00 5.08
C TYR A 159 -9.81 1.35 5.94
N ASN A 160 -11.01 1.27 5.38
CA ASN A 160 -12.26 1.40 6.13
C ASN A 160 -12.84 0.01 6.34
N GLU A 161 -13.19 -0.32 7.58
CA GLU A 161 -13.73 -1.65 7.92
C GLU A 161 -15.08 -1.89 7.23
N VAL A 162 -15.18 -2.99 6.48
CA VAL A 162 -16.40 -3.34 5.74
C VAL A 162 -17.55 -3.72 6.68
N TYR A 163 -17.23 -4.32 7.83
CA TYR A 163 -18.20 -4.82 8.80
C TYR A 163 -18.44 -3.89 10.00
N ALA A 164 -17.57 -2.90 10.20
CA ALA A 164 -17.65 -1.95 11.30
C ALA A 164 -17.77 -0.53 10.75
N PRO A 165 -19.00 -0.03 10.47
CA PRO A 165 -19.16 1.31 9.93
C PRO A 165 -18.55 2.34 10.88
N ASN A 166 -17.96 3.40 10.31
CA ASN A 166 -17.21 4.41 11.07
C ASN A 166 -15.93 3.87 11.73
N SER A 167 -15.35 2.80 11.21
CA SER A 167 -14.03 2.33 11.66
C SER A 167 -13.03 2.41 10.53
N CYS A 168 -11.81 2.80 10.86
CA CYS A 168 -10.73 2.85 9.90
C CYS A 168 -9.35 2.60 10.52
N PHE A 169 -8.44 2.19 9.65
CA PHE A 169 -7.01 2.15 9.86
C PHE A 169 -6.33 3.12 8.90
N ILE A 170 -5.31 3.84 9.39
CA ILE A 170 -4.44 4.70 8.59
C ILE A 170 -3.00 4.28 8.86
N GLY A 171 -2.24 4.02 7.81
CA GLY A 171 -0.82 3.66 7.88
C GLY A 171 0.05 4.66 7.11
N ILE A 172 1.26 4.88 7.62
CA ILE A 172 2.32 5.62 6.94
C ILE A 172 3.47 4.66 6.66
N LEU A 173 3.94 4.64 5.42
CA LEU A 173 5.18 3.97 5.03
C LEU A 173 6.27 5.01 4.73
N ASP A 174 7.49 4.73 5.19
CA ASP A 174 8.69 5.40 4.72
C ASP A 174 9.07 4.87 3.33
N VAL A 175 9.52 5.78 2.47
CA VAL A 175 10.07 5.48 1.15
C VAL A 175 11.54 5.89 1.11
N ARG A 176 12.43 4.91 1.00
CA ARG A 176 13.87 5.12 0.92
C ARG A 176 14.34 5.07 -0.53
N LYS A 177 14.71 6.23 -1.08
CA LYS A 177 15.25 6.34 -2.44
C LYS A 177 16.69 5.84 -2.48
N GLY A 178 17.08 5.18 -3.57
CA GLY A 178 18.45 4.69 -3.77
C GLY A 178 18.84 3.48 -2.91
N THR A 179 17.94 2.94 -2.10
CA THR A 179 18.20 1.73 -1.31
C THR A 179 17.79 0.46 -2.06
N PRO A 180 18.34 -0.71 -1.67
CA PRO A 180 17.87 -2.00 -2.16
C PRO A 180 16.36 -2.16 -1.98
N PHE A 181 15.71 -2.83 -2.94
CA PHE A 181 14.27 -3.13 -2.93
C PHE A 181 13.80 -3.61 -1.55
N ARG A 182 14.58 -4.51 -0.92
CA ARG A 182 14.21 -5.12 0.36
C ARG A 182 13.94 -4.18 1.53
N ILE A 183 14.47 -2.96 1.48
CA ILE A 183 14.32 -1.96 2.55
C ILE A 183 13.77 -0.64 2.01
N ARG A 184 13.24 -0.64 0.78
CA ARG A 184 12.75 0.55 0.10
C ARG A 184 11.48 1.08 0.77
N LEU A 185 10.60 0.19 1.19
CA LEU A 185 9.40 0.51 1.95
C LEU A 185 9.50 -0.09 3.36
N SER A 186 9.16 0.71 4.37
CA SER A 186 9.06 0.25 5.75
C SER A 186 7.93 0.96 6.48
N GLU A 187 7.30 0.27 7.42
CA GLU A 187 6.23 0.83 8.23
C GLU A 187 6.78 1.93 9.15
N ASN A 188 6.12 3.09 9.20
CA ASN A 188 6.56 4.26 9.98
C ASN A 188 5.66 4.50 11.19
N SER A 189 4.36 4.69 10.96
CA SER A 189 3.38 5.02 12.00
C SER A 189 1.98 4.62 11.57
N SER A 190 1.08 4.52 12.54
CA SER A 190 -0.31 4.10 12.29
C SER A 190 -1.32 4.77 13.19
N PHE A 191 -2.58 4.68 12.80
CA PHE A 191 -3.74 5.08 13.59
C PHE A 191 -4.90 4.14 13.31
N GLN A 192 -5.69 3.86 14.33
CA GLN A 192 -6.93 3.14 14.19
C GLN A 192 -8.01 3.77 15.07
N THR A 193 -9.26 3.71 14.63
CA THR A 193 -10.40 4.17 15.41
C THR A 193 -11.67 3.46 14.98
N GLU A 194 -12.63 3.39 15.90
CA GLU A 194 -14.01 2.92 15.64
C GLU A 194 -15.03 4.06 15.61
N ASN A 195 -14.56 5.31 15.48
CA ASN A 195 -15.41 6.50 15.65
C ASN A 195 -15.76 7.22 14.34
N TRP A 196 -14.92 7.08 13.31
CA TRP A 196 -15.11 7.65 11.98
C TRP A 196 -14.35 6.85 10.92
N ALA A 197 -14.80 6.95 9.68
CA ALA A 197 -14.14 6.38 8.50
C ALA A 197 -13.49 7.47 7.65
N VAL A 198 -12.59 7.10 6.75
CA VAL A 198 -11.86 8.04 5.87
C VAL A 198 -12.57 8.16 4.53
N GLU A 199 -12.86 9.39 4.10
CA GLU A 199 -13.24 9.68 2.72
C GLU A 199 -12.00 9.83 1.83
N ASN A 200 -11.00 10.58 2.30
CA ASN A 200 -9.78 10.87 1.56
C ASN A 200 -8.67 11.42 2.47
N ILE A 201 -7.42 11.34 2.02
CA ILE A 201 -6.26 11.95 2.67
C ILE A 201 -5.55 12.87 1.66
N ARG A 202 -5.12 14.04 2.12
CA ARG A 202 -4.25 14.95 1.38
C ARG A 202 -3.02 15.30 2.21
N TRP A 203 -1.98 15.79 1.56
CA TRP A 203 -0.81 16.33 2.23
C TRP A 203 -0.91 17.86 2.30
N ILE A 204 -0.73 18.44 3.48
CA ILE A 204 -0.60 19.91 3.61
C ILE A 204 0.80 20.33 3.16
N ASP A 205 1.81 19.57 3.57
CA ASP A 205 3.22 19.78 3.25
C ASP A 205 3.95 18.41 3.17
N GLN A 206 5.28 18.38 3.31
CA GLN A 206 6.06 17.14 3.22
C GLN A 206 5.82 16.15 4.37
N ASN A 207 5.34 16.62 5.51
CA ASN A 207 5.29 15.89 6.76
C ASN A 207 3.89 15.94 7.42
N THR A 208 2.98 16.75 6.93
CA THR A 208 1.65 16.94 7.51
C THR A 208 0.57 16.42 6.59
N ILE A 209 -0.29 15.54 7.10
CA ILE A 209 -1.48 15.07 6.40
C ILE A 209 -2.73 15.76 6.93
N ILE A 210 -3.74 15.86 6.06
CA ILE A 210 -5.11 16.21 6.41
C ILE A 210 -6.07 15.14 5.89
N VAL A 211 -6.96 14.69 6.76
CA VAL A 211 -7.94 13.64 6.50
C VAL A 211 -9.32 14.26 6.44
N LYS A 212 -10.03 14.01 5.35
CA LYS A 212 -11.48 14.20 5.29
C LYS A 212 -12.12 12.91 5.78
N ALA A 213 -12.64 12.93 6.99
CA ALA A 213 -13.30 11.80 7.62
C ALA A 213 -14.83 11.95 7.54
N TYR A 214 -15.55 10.83 7.65
CA TYR A 214 -16.99 10.83 7.77
C TYR A 214 -17.49 9.91 8.88
N THR A 215 -18.65 10.26 9.42
CA THR A 215 -19.49 9.34 10.19
C THR A 215 -20.80 9.13 9.46
N LEU A 216 -21.26 7.90 9.36
CA LEU A 216 -22.59 7.55 8.90
C LEU A 216 -23.57 7.74 10.05
N LYS A 217 -24.55 8.62 9.87
CA LYS A 217 -25.71 8.73 10.76
C LYS A 217 -26.96 8.27 10.02
N LYS A 218 -27.81 7.52 10.72
CA LYS A 218 -29.13 7.17 10.23
C LYS A 218 -30.07 8.36 10.48
N VAL A 219 -30.55 8.98 9.41
CA VAL A 219 -31.56 10.04 9.46
C VAL A 219 -32.67 9.60 8.52
N ASP A 220 -33.89 9.46 9.03
CA ASP A 220 -35.09 9.11 8.24
C ASP A 220 -34.93 7.88 7.33
N ASN A 221 -34.35 6.79 7.87
CA ASN A 221 -34.01 5.55 7.15
C ASN A 221 -32.92 5.67 6.06
N GLU A 222 -32.36 6.84 5.83
CA GLU A 222 -31.21 7.04 4.95
C GLU A 222 -29.91 7.20 5.74
N ARG A 223 -28.81 6.68 5.20
CA ARG A 223 -27.47 6.85 5.77
C ARG A 223 -26.86 8.10 5.16
N SER A 224 -26.72 9.16 5.95
CA SER A 224 -26.04 10.38 5.53
C SER A 224 -24.60 10.42 6.08
N LYS A 225 -23.66 10.87 5.24
CA LYS A 225 -22.27 11.15 5.65
C LYS A 225 -22.20 12.53 6.28
N GLN A 226 -21.73 12.61 7.52
CA GLN A 226 -21.32 13.86 8.14
C GLN A 226 -19.80 13.95 8.13
N PHE A 227 -19.26 15.03 7.55
CA PHE A 227 -17.82 15.19 7.38
C PHE A 227 -17.17 15.92 8.56
N THR A 228 -15.98 15.49 8.92
CA THR A 228 -15.09 16.16 9.87
C THR A 228 -13.66 16.08 9.33
N TYR A 229 -12.84 17.07 9.63
CA TYR A 229 -11.47 17.15 9.11
C TYR A 229 -10.48 17.02 10.25
N TYR A 230 -9.42 16.25 10.02
CA TYR A 230 -8.36 16.03 10.98
C TYR A 230 -7.00 16.27 10.37
N THR A 231 -6.05 16.79 11.13
CA THR A 231 -4.66 16.98 10.72
C THR A 231 -3.72 16.23 11.64
N ALA A 232 -2.62 15.74 11.08
CA ALA A 232 -1.53 15.16 11.85
C ALA A 232 -0.19 15.50 11.21
N GLU A 233 0.74 15.92 12.05
CA GLU A 233 2.14 16.10 11.69
C GLU A 233 2.91 14.82 12.03
N LEU A 234 3.70 14.33 11.07
CA LEU A 234 4.53 13.16 11.24
C LEU A 234 5.81 13.53 11.99
N ASN A 235 5.93 13.04 13.22
CA ASN A 235 7.13 13.23 14.02
C ASN A 235 8.31 12.45 13.42
N ASN A 236 9.25 13.15 12.80
CA ASN A 236 10.52 12.58 12.34
C ASN A 236 11.40 12.21 13.55
N LYS A 237 11.15 11.07 14.19
CA LYS A 237 12.18 10.44 15.01
C LYS A 237 13.10 9.66 14.08
N ILE A 238 14.07 10.36 13.51
CA ILE A 238 15.25 9.75 12.89
C ILE A 238 16.04 9.08 14.02
N ASN A 239 15.68 7.85 14.37
CA ASN A 239 16.53 7.00 15.20
C ASN A 239 17.64 6.44 14.31
N ILE A 240 18.74 7.18 14.23
CA ILE A 240 20.02 6.60 13.80
C ILE A 240 20.48 5.72 14.96
N LYS A 241 20.43 4.41 14.78
CA LYS A 241 21.28 3.47 15.51
C LYS A 241 22.29 2.91 14.53
#